data_AF-A0A9D6LQY1-F1
#
_entry.id   AF-A0A9D6LQY1-F1
#
_cell.length_a   1.000
_cell.length_b   1.000
_cell.length_c   1.000
_cell.angle_alpha   90.00
_cell.angle_beta   90.00
_cell.angle_gamma   90.00
#
_symmetry.space_group_name_H-M   'P 1'
#
loop_
_entity.id
_entity.type
_entity.pdbx_description
1 polymer ?
#
loop_
_entity_poly.entity_id
_entity_poly.type
_entity_poly.pdbx_seq_one_letter_code
_entity_poly.pdbx_strand_id
1 'polypeptide(L)' 'MDQVPIKKQRLYYAALAVAILNPILSGLILGIAMLREPNLKHEGRIVLMFSVVWGTLVLLLVGKYNSQIVSFFQN' A
#
# COMPACT_ATOMS: atom_id res chain seq x y z
N MET A 1 9.71 32.92 -6.47
CA MET A 1 10.51 31.69 -6.51
C MET A 1 10.17 30.91 -5.25
N ASP A 2 9.13 30.09 -5.32
CA ASP A 2 8.57 29.40 -4.16
C ASP A 2 9.43 28.21 -3.76
N GLN A 3 10.25 28.40 -2.74
CA GLN A 3 10.86 27.28 -2.02
C GLN A 3 9.77 26.60 -1.20
N VAL A 4 8.96 25.75 -1.84
CA VAL A 4 8.10 24.80 -1.14
C VAL A 4 9.04 23.93 -0.30
N PRO A 5 8.98 24.01 1.04
CA PRO A 5 10.00 23.42 1.89
C PRO A 5 9.98 21.90 1.68
N ILE A 6 11.11 21.34 1.27
CA ILE A 6 11.31 19.90 0.95
C ILE A 6 10.72 18.96 2.02
N LYS A 7 10.64 19.43 3.28
CA LYS A 7 9.96 18.75 4.40
C LYS A 7 8.48 18.45 4.15
N LYS A 8 7.73 19.36 3.52
CA LYS A 8 6.29 19.23 3.26
C LYS A 8 6.02 18.20 2.16
N GLN A 9 6.86 18.17 1.12
CA GLN A 9 6.77 17.19 0.04
C GLN A 9 7.09 15.78 0.55
N ARG A 10 8.14 15.61 1.36
CA ARG A 10 8.48 14.30 1.94
C ARG A 10 7.38 13.74 2.85
N LEU A 11 6.75 14.59 3.66
CA LEU A 11 5.60 14.21 4.49
C LEU A 11 4.37 13.84 3.65
N TYR A 12 4.12 14.53 2.54
CA TYR A 12 3.05 14.21 1.62
C TYR A 12 3.23 12.81 0.99
N TYR A 13 4.44 12.50 0.49
CA TYR A 13 4.73 11.16 -0.04
C TYR A 13 4.67 10.06 1.02
N ALA A 14 5.10 10.35 2.26
CA ALA A 14 4.97 9.41 3.36
C ALA A 14 3.49 9.14 3.70
N ALA A 15 2.67 10.20 3.78
CA ALA A 15 1.23 10.07 4.01
C ALA A 15 0.54 9.29 2.88
N LEU A 16 0.94 9.54 1.63
CA LEU A 16 0.46 8.82 0.46
C LEU A 16 0.83 7.34 0.51
N ALA A 17 2.07 7.01 0.88
CA ALA A 17 2.52 5.63 1.04
C ALA A 17 1.73 4.91 2.15
N VAL A 18 1.50 5.57 3.29
CA VAL A 18 0.68 5.04 4.38
C VAL A 18 -0.75 4.81 3.90
N ALA A 19 -1.36 5.76 3.19
CA ALA A 19 -2.71 5.63 2.66
C ALA A 19 -2.85 4.47 1.66
N ILE A 20 -1.83 4.22 0.82
CA ILE A 20 -1.81 3.12 -0.15
C ILE A 20 -1.56 1.76 0.51
N LEU A 21 -0.78 1.71 1.60
CA LEU A 21 -0.52 0.48 2.37
C LEU A 21 -1.67 0.14 3.33
N ASN A 22 -2.47 1.13 3.75
CA ASN A 22 -3.55 0.94 4.72
C ASN A 22 -4.61 -0.11 4.31
N PRO A 23 -5.03 -0.23 3.04
CA PRO A 23 -5.93 -1.31 2.59
C PRO A 23 -5.39 -2.71 2.86
N ILE A 24 -4.06 -2.89 2.84
CA ILE A 24 -3.42 -4.19 3.14
C ILE A 24 -3.58 -4.51 4.61
N LEU A 25 -3.15 -3.62 5.50
CA LEU A 25 -3.21 -3.85 6.95
C LEU A 25 -4.65 -3.92 7.46
N SER A 26 -5.50 -2.98 7.03
CA SER A 26 -6.91 -2.95 7.38
C SER A 26 -7.65 -4.18 6.89
N GLY A 27 -7.45 -4.59 5.63
CA GLY A 27 -8.12 -5.75 5.07
C GLY A 27 -7.57 -7.09 5.60
N LEU A 28 -6.28 -7.18 5.96
CA LEU A 28 -5.76 -8.34 6.70
C LEU A 28 -6.40 -8.48 8.08
N ILE A 29 -6.43 -7.40 8.87
CA ILE A 29 -7.01 -7.42 10.22
C ILE A 29 -8.50 -7.74 10.15
N LEU A 30 -9.25 -7.02 9.30
CA LEU A 30 -10.69 -7.20 9.17
C LEU A 30 -11.03 -8.57 8.61
N GLY A 31 -10.33 -9.03 7.57
CA GLY A 31 -10.53 -10.34 6.98
C GLY A 31 -10.25 -11.48 7.96
N ILE A 32 -9.18 -11.40 8.77
CA ILE A 32 -8.91 -12.37 9.84
C ILE A 32 -10.02 -12.35 10.90
N ALA A 33 -10.49 -11.16 11.30
CA ALA A 33 -11.59 -11.05 12.26
C ALA A 33 -12.87 -11.70 11.71
N MET A 34 -13.21 -11.46 10.44
CA MET A 34 -14.37 -12.06 9.78
C MET A 34 -14.27 -13.58 9.63
N LEU A 35 -13.06 -14.13 9.44
CA LEU A 35 -12.86 -15.59 9.40
C LEU A 35 -13.17 -16.29 10.73
N ARG A 36 -13.15 -15.57 11.85
CA ARG A 36 -13.52 -16.11 13.17
C ARG A 36 -15.03 -16.25 13.33
N GLU A 37 -15.81 -15.50 12.57
CA GLU A 37 -17.27 -15.56 12.59
C GLU A 37 -17.77 -16.59 11.57
N PRO A 38 -18.50 -17.65 11.99
CA PRO A 38 -18.92 -18.74 11.10
C PRO A 38 -19.78 -18.27 9.92
N ASN A 39 -20.54 -17.19 10.09
CA ASN A 39 -21.41 -16.62 9.07
C ASN A 39 -20.68 -15.69 8.09
N LEU A 40 -19.44 -15.26 8.39
CA LEU A 40 -18.70 -14.28 7.59
C LEU A 40 -17.41 -14.84 6.97
N LYS A 41 -17.22 -16.16 7.02
CA LYS A 41 -15.99 -16.81 6.53
C LYS A 41 -15.76 -16.58 5.04
N HIS A 42 -16.83 -16.52 4.25
CA HIS A 42 -16.73 -16.35 2.81
C HIS A 42 -16.29 -14.92 2.46
N GLU A 43 -16.94 -13.92 3.06
CA GLU A 43 -16.63 -12.51 2.92
C GLU A 43 -15.23 -12.19 3.45
N GLY A 44 -14.87 -12.73 4.62
CA GLY A 44 -13.53 -12.57 5.20
C GLY A 44 -12.43 -13.12 4.29
N ARG A 45 -12.67 -14.24 3.61
CA ARG A 45 -11.73 -14.80 2.63
C ARG A 45 -11.59 -13.90 1.40
N ILE A 46 -12.68 -13.32 0.90
CA ILE A 46 -12.66 -12.36 -0.20
C ILE A 46 -11.85 -11.13 0.18
N VAL A 47 -12.11 -10.54 1.36
CA VAL A 47 -11.38 -9.35 1.85
C VAL A 47 -9.88 -9.63 1.98
N LEU A 48 -9.51 -10.82 2.47
CA LEU A 48 -8.10 -11.24 2.52
C LEU A 48 -7.47 -11.36 1.14
N MET A 49 -8.16 -11.98 0.18
CA MET A 49 -7.68 -12.09 -1.20
C MET A 49 -7.44 -10.71 -1.81
N PHE A 50 -8.39 -9.77 -1.66
CA PHE A 50 -8.21 -8.40 -2.15
C PHE A 50 -7.03 -7.69 -1.49
N SER A 51 -6.82 -7.88 -0.19
CA SER A 51 -5.69 -7.28 0.53
C SER A 51 -4.34 -7.79 0.02
N VAL A 52 -4.25 -9.09 -0.24
CA VAL A 52 -3.03 -9.73 -0.77
C VAL A 52 -2.78 -9.30 -2.22
N VAL A 53 -3.82 -9.28 -3.06
CA VAL A 53 -3.71 -8.81 -4.46
C VAL A 53 -3.27 -7.35 -4.50
N TRP A 54 -3.87 -6.49 -3.69
CA TRP A 54 -3.49 -5.08 -3.60
C TRP A 54 -2.05 -4.92 -3.14
N GLY A 55 -1.63 -5.63 -2.09
CA GLY A 55 -0.24 -5.60 -1.62
C GLY A 55 0.75 -6.04 -2.69
N THR A 56 0.41 -7.07 -3.47
CA THR A 56 1.23 -7.54 -4.59
C THR A 56 1.35 -6.48 -5.68
N LEU A 57 0.25 -5.84 -6.07
CA LEU A 57 0.25 -4.76 -7.06
C LEU A 57 1.11 -3.59 -6.60
N VAL A 58 0.99 -3.16 -5.34
CA VAL A 58 1.79 -2.08 -4.77
C VAL A 58 3.29 -2.43 -4.80
N LEU A 59 3.66 -3.65 -4.40
CA LEU A 59 5.06 -4.09 -4.43
C LEU A 59 5.65 -4.10 -5.85
N LEU A 60 4.89 -4.58 -6.84
CA LEU A 60 5.31 -4.55 -8.25
C LEU A 60 5.49 -3.11 -8.75
N LEU A 61 4.57 -2.22 -8.36
CA LEU A 61 4.62 -0.81 -8.74
C LEU A 61 5.86 -0.13 -8.13
N VAL A 62 6.09 -0.31 -6.83
CA VAL A 62 7.25 0.20 -6.12
C VAL A 62 8.55 -0.34 -6.72
N GLY A 63 8.62 -1.64 -7.01
CA GLY A 63 9.79 -2.25 -7.66
C GLY A 63 10.11 -1.60 -9.00
N LYS A 64 9.09 -1.43 -9.86
CA LYS A 64 9.24 -0.77 -11.17
C LYS A 64 9.72 0.67 -11.06
N TYR A 65 9.14 1.46 -10.17
CA TYR A 65 9.54 2.87 -10.01
C TYR A 65 10.90 3.02 -9.34
N ASN A 66 11.27 2.14 -8.42
CA ASN A 66 12.59 2.18 -7.79
C ASN A 66 13.71 1.92 -8.81
N SER A 67 13.51 0.96 -9.74
CA SER A 67 14.47 0.72 -10.83
C SER A 67 14.65 1.93 -11.75
N GLN A 68 13.57 2.66 -12.06
CA GLN A 68 13.65 3.87 -12.87
C GLN A 68 14.38 5.01 -12.16
N ILE A 69 14.10 5.22 -10.88
CA ILE A 69 14.77 6.26 -10.07
C ILE A 69 16.28 6.01 -10.02
N VAL A 70 16.71 4.77 -9.75
CA VAL A 70 18.15 4.42 -9.70
C VAL A 70 18.84 4.63 -11.05
N SER A 71 18.19 4.28 -12.16
CA SER A 71 18.75 4.49 -13.51
C SER A 71 18.90 5.97 -13.89
N PHE A 72 18.07 6.86 -13.33
CA PHE A 72 18.11 8.29 -13.61
C PHE A 72 19.26 9.01 -12.90
N PHE A 73 19.77 8.47 -11.79
CA PHE A 73 20.92 9.05 -11.05
C PHE A 73 22.28 8.55 -11.55
N GLN A 74 22.32 7.63 -12.51
CA GLN A 74 23.56 7.09 -13.10
C GLN A 74 23.93 7.68 -14.46
N ASN A 75 23.13 8.60 -15.01
CA ASN A 75 23.42 9.41 -16.21
C ASN A 75 23.66 10.87 -15.83
#